data_AF-A0A1I3CT55-F1
#
_entry.id   AF-A0A1I3CT55-F1
#
_cell.length_a   1.000
_cell.length_b   1.000
_cell.length_c   1.000
_cell.angle_alpha   90.00
_cell.angle_beta   90.00
_cell.angle_gamma   90.00
#
_symmetry.space_group_name_H-M   'P 1'
#
loop_
_entity.id
_entity.type
_entity.pdbx_description
1 polymer ?
#
loop_
_entity_poly.entity_id
_entity_poly.type
_entity_poly.pdbx_seq_one_letter_code
_entity_poly.pdbx_strand_id
1 'polypeptide(L)'
;MGIGVNLDDLTDEISRQLSEQGKKDLLEEFRNPKKRIHLALCREPYIQYMISGSKTIESRITKNKCIPYGKVEKDDLVILKQTGGPVLAVFSVNKVYSYETRFFSLDEIRKTYQKQLCIHDDWWERKKDAGYATLLEIREIAALKPISLSLYKNRQSWIILREREKRI
;
A
#
# COMPACT_ATOMS: atom_id res chain seq x y z
N MET A 1 7.25 -5.18 21.18
CA MET A 1 7.15 -3.70 21.16
C MET A 1 5.87 -3.35 20.44
N GLY A 2 4.82 -3.08 21.22
CA GLY A 2 3.46 -2.90 20.72
C GLY A 2 3.31 -1.63 19.87
N ILE A 3 2.58 -1.76 18.79
CA ILE A 3 2.11 -0.64 17.99
C ILE A 3 1.09 0.11 18.87
N GLY A 4 1.27 1.40 19.14
CA GLY A 4 0.31 2.24 19.87
C GLY A 4 -0.90 2.64 19.03
N VAL A 5 -1.15 1.86 17.99
CA VAL A 5 -2.32 1.96 17.13
C VAL A 5 -3.35 1.06 17.77
N ASN A 6 -4.47 1.64 18.21
CA ASN A 6 -5.65 0.82 18.44
C ASN A 6 -6.11 0.34 17.07
N LEU A 7 -5.64 -0.84 16.69
CA LEU A 7 -5.92 -1.43 15.38
C LEU A 7 -7.41 -1.67 15.23
N ASP A 8 -8.08 -2.04 16.31
CA ASP A 8 -9.51 -2.32 16.33
C ASP A 8 -10.29 -1.05 15.97
N ASP A 9 -10.01 0.08 16.65
CA ASP A 9 -10.63 1.38 16.33
C ASP A 9 -10.41 1.80 14.87
N LEU A 10 -9.18 1.63 14.35
CA LEU A 10 -8.87 1.95 12.96
C LEU A 10 -9.66 1.05 11.99
N THR A 11 -9.73 -0.25 12.28
CA THR A 11 -10.42 -1.20 11.41
C THR A 11 -11.94 -1.04 11.46
N ASP A 12 -12.50 -0.67 12.61
CA ASP A 12 -13.93 -0.41 12.78
C ASP A 12 -14.34 0.85 12.03
N GLU A 13 -13.56 1.93 12.15
CA GLU A 13 -13.81 3.18 11.45
C GLU A 13 -13.71 3.01 9.92
N ILE A 14 -12.71 2.27 9.42
CA ILE A 14 -12.62 1.93 7.99
C ILE A 14 -13.83 1.09 7.57
N SER A 15 -14.20 0.07 8.34
CA SER A 15 -15.34 -0.79 8.03
C SER A 15 -16.65 0.00 7.97
N ARG A 16 -16.85 0.94 8.90
CA ARG A 16 -18.00 1.85 8.92
C ARG A 16 -18.07 2.66 7.63
N GLN A 17 -16.97 3.30 7.24
CA GLN A 17 -16.93 4.11 6.01
C GLN A 17 -17.10 3.28 4.73
N LEU A 18 -16.52 2.08 4.64
CA LEU A 18 -16.74 1.17 3.51
C LEU A 18 -18.21 0.77 3.39
N SER A 19 -18.87 0.49 4.52
CA SER A 19 -20.29 0.20 4.56
C SER A 19 -21.14 1.38 4.09
N GLU A 20 -20.84 2.59 4.55
CA GLU A 20 -21.54 3.83 4.14
C GLU A 20 -21.40 4.12 2.64
N GLN A 21 -20.27 3.76 2.05
CA GLN A 21 -20.01 3.91 0.61
C GLN A 21 -20.58 2.76 -0.23
N GLY A 22 -21.16 1.72 0.38
CA GLY A 22 -21.64 0.54 -0.33
C GLY A 22 -20.54 -0.33 -0.94
N LYS A 23 -19.30 -0.24 -0.44
CA LYS A 23 -18.11 -0.98 -0.90
C LYS A 23 -18.12 -2.42 -0.36
N LYS A 24 -19.11 -3.22 -0.77
CA LYS A 24 -19.41 -4.55 -0.20
C LYS A 24 -18.23 -5.50 -0.28
N ASP A 25 -17.65 -5.69 -1.46
CA ASP A 25 -16.56 -6.65 -1.68
C ASP A 25 -15.32 -6.28 -0.85
N LEU A 26 -14.90 -5.01 -0.89
CA LEU A 26 -13.77 -4.52 -0.11
C LEU A 26 -14.04 -4.62 1.40
N LEU A 27 -15.27 -4.37 1.86
CA LEU A 27 -15.67 -4.53 3.27
C LEU A 27 -15.58 -6.00 3.71
N GLU A 28 -16.07 -6.93 2.90
CA GLU A 28 -15.99 -8.37 3.16
C GLU A 28 -14.54 -8.84 3.25
N GLU A 29 -13.68 -8.40 2.32
CA GLU A 29 -12.24 -8.69 2.38
C GLU A 29 -11.60 -8.08 3.63
N PHE A 30 -11.96 -6.84 4.00
CA PHE A 30 -11.36 -6.14 5.14
C PHE A 30 -11.70 -6.80 6.49
N ARG A 31 -12.95 -7.26 6.64
CA ARG A 31 -13.39 -8.00 7.83
C ARG A 31 -12.88 -9.44 7.91
N ASN A 32 -12.44 -10.01 6.79
CA ASN A 32 -11.99 -11.40 6.77
C ASN A 32 -10.66 -11.56 7.54
N PRO A 33 -10.64 -12.31 8.66
CA PRO A 33 -9.45 -12.45 9.50
C PRO A 33 -8.29 -13.17 8.79
N LYS A 34 -8.58 -13.91 7.70
CA LYS A 34 -7.56 -14.60 6.90
C LYS A 34 -6.80 -13.65 5.96
N LYS A 35 -7.26 -12.40 5.80
CA LYS A 35 -6.62 -11.41 4.93
C LYS A 35 -5.56 -10.62 5.72
N ARG A 36 -4.37 -10.48 5.12
CA ARG A 36 -3.30 -9.62 5.65
C ARG A 36 -3.67 -8.16 5.43
N ILE A 37 -3.45 -7.33 6.44
CA ILE A 37 -3.61 -5.88 6.32
C ILE A 37 -2.25 -5.22 6.51
N HIS A 38 -1.91 -4.36 5.55
CA HIS A 38 -0.71 -3.52 5.57
C HIS A 38 -1.09 -2.06 5.75
N LEU A 39 -0.18 -1.28 6.32
CA LEU A 39 -0.21 0.17 6.33
C LEU A 39 0.98 0.71 5.55
N ALA A 40 0.70 1.50 4.52
CA ALA A 40 1.71 2.13 3.68
C ALA A 40 1.69 3.65 3.89
N LEU A 41 2.84 4.22 4.28
CA LEU A 41 3.04 5.66 4.26
C LEU A 41 3.25 6.12 2.83
N CYS A 42 2.37 6.96 2.32
CA CYS A 42 2.41 7.49 0.97
C CYS A 42 2.44 9.03 1.00
N ARG A 43 2.95 9.66 -0.05
CA ARG A 43 2.97 11.12 -0.19
C ARG A 43 1.88 11.55 -1.15
N GLU A 44 1.32 12.73 -0.94
CA GLU A 44 0.51 13.37 -1.98
C GLU A 44 1.39 13.90 -3.11
N PRO A 45 0.89 13.99 -4.36
CA PRO A 45 -0.50 13.72 -4.80
C PRO A 45 -0.81 12.25 -5.16
N TYR A 46 0.11 11.31 -4.87
CA TYR A 46 -0.04 9.92 -5.35
C TYR A 46 -1.23 9.17 -4.73
N ILE A 47 -1.69 9.55 -3.54
CA ILE A 47 -2.90 8.98 -2.95
C ILE A 47 -4.11 9.40 -3.79
N GLN A 48 -4.22 10.69 -4.13
CA GLN A 48 -5.28 11.16 -5.02
C GLN A 48 -5.21 10.56 -6.42
N TYR A 49 -4.00 10.29 -6.94
CA TYR A 49 -3.86 9.58 -8.22
C TYR A 49 -4.40 8.15 -8.15
N MET A 50 -4.19 7.44 -7.04
CA MET A 50 -4.78 6.12 -6.86
C MET A 50 -6.30 6.18 -6.70
N ILE A 51 -6.81 7.11 -5.89
CA ILE A 51 -8.25 7.29 -5.67
C ILE A 51 -8.99 7.63 -6.97
N SER A 52 -8.40 8.50 -7.80
CA SER A 52 -8.96 8.88 -9.11
C SER A 52 -8.81 7.81 -10.19
N GLY A 53 -8.05 6.74 -9.93
CA GLY A 53 -7.76 5.69 -10.91
C GLY A 53 -6.71 6.06 -11.96
N SER A 54 -6.10 7.25 -11.90
CA SER A 54 -5.01 7.61 -12.81
C SER A 54 -3.76 6.78 -12.55
N LYS A 55 -3.45 6.49 -11.28
CA LYS A 55 -2.39 5.58 -10.84
C LYS A 55 -2.98 4.23 -10.43
N THR A 56 -2.72 3.19 -11.20
CA THR A 56 -3.27 1.83 -10.97
C THR A 56 -2.27 0.87 -10.32
N ILE A 57 -1.02 1.28 -10.17
CA ILE A 57 0.02 0.52 -9.47
C ILE A 57 0.64 1.36 -8.36
N GLU A 58 0.67 0.84 -7.13
CA GLU A 58 1.57 1.35 -6.08
C GLU A 58 2.94 0.65 -6.18
N SER A 59 4.02 1.41 -6.06
CA SER A 59 5.40 0.94 -6.12
C SER A 59 6.20 1.25 -4.86
N ARG A 60 6.99 0.28 -4.42
CA ARG A 60 8.06 0.47 -3.44
C ARG A 60 9.38 0.09 -4.07
N ILE A 61 10.18 1.10 -4.38
CA ILE A 61 11.52 0.96 -4.96
C ILE A 61 12.54 1.38 -3.90
N THR A 62 13.37 0.43 -3.49
CA THR A 62 14.24 0.54 -2.32
C THR A 62 15.65 0.03 -2.60
N LYS A 63 16.64 0.61 -1.92
CA LYS A 63 18.03 0.17 -1.98
C LYS A 63 18.19 -1.23 -1.37
N ASN A 64 17.59 -1.43 -0.20
CA ASN A 64 17.67 -2.68 0.55
C ASN A 64 16.38 -3.50 0.39
N LYS A 65 16.50 -4.81 0.57
CA LYS A 65 15.37 -5.74 0.60
C LYS A 65 14.57 -5.52 1.88
N CYS A 66 13.40 -4.91 1.78
CA CYS A 66 12.52 -4.65 2.92
C CYS A 66 11.05 -4.78 2.53
N ILE A 67 10.15 -4.83 3.52
CA ILE A 67 8.70 -4.86 3.31
C ILE A 67 8.31 -3.66 2.44
N PRO A 68 7.56 -3.85 1.35
CA PRO A 68 6.70 -5.01 1.01
C PRO A 68 7.33 -6.17 0.22
N TYR A 69 8.62 -6.13 -0.12
CA TYR A 69 9.24 -7.15 -0.97
C TYR A 69 9.11 -8.57 -0.40
N GLY A 70 8.47 -9.47 -1.16
CA GLY A 70 8.23 -10.86 -0.76
C GLY A 70 7.28 -11.03 0.43
N LYS A 71 6.52 -9.98 0.80
CA LYS A 71 5.59 -9.99 1.93
C LYS A 71 4.17 -9.58 1.58
N VAL A 72 3.97 -8.73 0.59
CA VAL A 72 2.62 -8.47 0.06
C VAL A 72 2.28 -9.56 -0.94
N GLU A 73 1.07 -10.08 -0.84
CA GLU A 73 0.54 -11.12 -1.72
C GLU A 73 -0.76 -10.65 -2.38
N LYS A 74 -1.21 -11.39 -3.40
CA LYS A 74 -2.54 -11.21 -3.98
C LYS A 74 -3.61 -11.30 -2.90
N ASP A 75 -4.60 -10.43 -3.02
CA ASP A 75 -5.73 -10.22 -2.12
C ASP A 75 -5.37 -9.70 -0.71
N ASP A 76 -4.13 -9.29 -0.47
CA ASP A 76 -3.83 -8.47 0.71
C ASP A 76 -4.50 -7.10 0.59
N LEU A 77 -4.70 -6.45 1.73
CA LEU A 77 -5.25 -5.10 1.81
C LEU A 77 -4.18 -4.11 2.26
N VAL A 78 -4.21 -2.92 1.66
CA VAL A 78 -3.25 -1.86 1.96
C VAL A 78 -4.01 -0.60 2.35
N ILE A 79 -3.83 -0.19 3.60
CA ILE A 79 -4.29 1.10 4.11
C ILE A 79 -3.25 2.15 3.73
N LEU A 80 -3.70 3.24 3.11
CA LEU A 80 -2.88 4.36 2.69
C LEU A 80 -2.97 5.48 3.72
N LYS A 81 -1.84 5.75 4.36
CA LYS A 81 -1.67 6.88 5.27
C LYS A 81 -0.78 7.93 4.63
N GLN A 82 -1.25 9.18 4.63
CA GLN A 82 -0.42 10.30 4.22
C GLN A 82 0.78 10.44 5.17
N THR A 83 1.96 10.65 4.58
CA THR A 83 3.18 10.93 5.34
C THR A 83 2.95 12.18 6.19
N GLY A 84 3.02 12.04 7.53
CA GLY A 84 2.72 13.13 8.46
C GLY A 84 1.24 13.53 8.58
N GLY A 85 0.33 12.86 7.86
CA GLY A 85 -1.10 13.19 7.81
C GLY A 85 -2.01 12.01 8.17
N PRO A 86 -3.31 12.06 7.84
CA PRO A 86 -4.28 11.02 8.20
C PRO A 86 -4.20 9.78 7.30
N VAL A 87 -4.96 8.74 7.65
CA VAL A 87 -5.35 7.67 6.72
C VAL A 87 -6.41 8.21 5.76
N LEU A 88 -6.24 7.93 4.47
CA LEU A 88 -7.04 8.53 3.40
C LEU A 88 -7.66 7.52 2.43
N ALA A 89 -7.16 6.29 2.37
CA ALA A 89 -7.72 5.27 1.50
C ALA A 89 -7.36 3.86 1.97
N VAL A 90 -8.09 2.88 1.43
CA VAL A 90 -7.76 1.45 1.53
C VAL A 90 -7.98 0.81 0.16
N PHE A 91 -7.11 -0.12 -0.23
CA PHE A 91 -7.24 -0.84 -1.48
C PHE A 91 -6.91 -2.33 -1.35
N SER A 92 -7.45 -3.14 -2.26
CA SER A 92 -7.13 -4.56 -2.41
C SER A 92 -6.11 -4.82 -3.52
N VAL A 93 -5.17 -5.71 -3.24
CA VAL A 93 -4.07 -6.05 -4.16
C VAL A 93 -4.53 -7.07 -5.20
N ASN A 94 -4.46 -6.71 -6.47
CA ASN A 94 -4.79 -7.61 -7.58
C ASN A 94 -3.66 -8.58 -7.90
N LYS A 95 -2.46 -8.03 -8.11
CA LYS A 95 -1.22 -8.72 -8.48
C LYS A 95 -0.03 -8.05 -7.84
N VAL A 96 1.02 -8.84 -7.60
CA VAL A 96 2.28 -8.37 -7.04
C VAL A 96 3.40 -8.75 -7.98
N TYR A 97 4.21 -7.77 -8.36
CA TYR A 97 5.45 -7.98 -9.09
C TYR A 97 6.61 -7.61 -8.18
N SER A 98 7.58 -8.50 -8.04
CA SER A 98 8.78 -8.27 -7.24
C SER A 98 10.02 -8.46 -8.12
N TYR A 99 10.87 -7.45 -8.17
CA TYR A 99 12.06 -7.41 -9.00
C TYR A 99 13.30 -7.11 -8.18
N GLU A 100 14.40 -7.81 -8.46
CA GLU A 100 15.73 -7.33 -8.10
C GLU A 100 16.30 -6.60 -9.31
N THR A 101 16.77 -5.36 -9.11
CA THR A 101 17.16 -4.46 -10.22
C THR A 101 18.41 -4.92 -10.96
N ARG A 102 19.15 -5.87 -10.38
CA ARG A 102 20.27 -6.58 -11.02
C ARG A 102 19.82 -7.50 -12.16
N PHE A 103 18.56 -7.94 -12.14
CA PHE A 103 17.99 -8.85 -13.15
C PHE A 103 16.90 -8.19 -14.00
N PHE A 104 16.23 -7.16 -13.48
CA PHE A 104 15.22 -6.38 -14.20
C PHE A 104 15.37 -4.91 -13.83
N SER A 105 16.03 -4.16 -14.72
CA SER A 105 16.51 -2.81 -14.46
C SER A 105 15.38 -1.82 -14.19
N LEU A 106 15.72 -0.69 -13.55
CA LEU A 106 14.75 0.39 -13.34
C LEU A 106 14.23 0.97 -14.66
N ASP A 107 15.04 0.96 -15.72
CA ASP A 107 14.61 1.41 -17.05
C ASP A 107 13.58 0.44 -17.66
N GLU A 108 13.74 -0.86 -17.47
CA GLU A 108 12.73 -1.84 -17.89
C GLU A 108 11.43 -1.68 -17.08
N ILE A 109 11.53 -1.47 -15.77
CA ILE A 109 10.36 -1.18 -14.92
C ILE A 109 9.66 0.10 -15.41
N ARG A 110 10.42 1.17 -15.66
CA ARG A 110 9.89 2.43 -16.17
C ARG A 110 9.20 2.22 -17.51
N LYS A 111 9.88 1.63 -18.50
CA LYS A 111 9.29 1.35 -19.82
C LYS A 111 8.00 0.54 -19.73
N THR A 112 7.95 -0.44 -18.82
CA THR A 112 6.80 -1.36 -18.70
C THR A 112 5.62 -0.71 -17.95
N TYR A 113 5.88 0.08 -16.91
CA TYR A 113 4.86 0.47 -15.93
C TYR A 113 4.69 2.00 -15.75
N GLN A 114 5.42 2.84 -16.47
CA GLN A 114 5.40 4.31 -16.30
C GLN A 114 3.97 4.87 -16.29
N LYS A 115 3.12 4.40 -17.22
CA LYS A 115 1.73 4.87 -17.36
C LYS A 115 0.92 4.59 -16.10
N GLN A 116 1.04 3.38 -15.55
CA GLN A 116 0.30 2.92 -14.37
C GLN A 116 0.86 3.50 -13.07
N LEU A 117 2.13 3.87 -13.06
CA LEU A 117 2.83 4.41 -11.89
C LEU A 117 2.59 5.91 -11.69
N CYS A 118 2.36 6.68 -12.76
CA CYS A 118 2.22 8.14 -12.72
C CYS A 118 3.38 8.84 -11.97
N ILE A 119 4.61 8.34 -12.13
CA ILE A 119 5.81 8.86 -11.46
C ILE A 119 6.52 9.85 -12.37
N HIS A 120 6.93 11.00 -11.84
CA HIS A 120 7.73 11.99 -12.58
C HIS A 120 9.19 11.56 -12.77
N ASP A 121 9.82 12.07 -13.82
CA ASP A 121 11.17 11.67 -14.25
C ASP A 121 12.26 11.91 -13.21
N ASP A 122 12.14 13.01 -12.46
CA ASP A 122 13.03 13.38 -11.35
C ASP A 122 13.11 12.31 -10.25
N TRP A 123 12.07 11.48 -10.12
CA TRP A 123 12.01 10.41 -9.15
C TRP A 123 12.88 9.22 -9.51
N TRP A 124 12.98 8.89 -10.79
CA TRP A 124 13.79 7.77 -11.26
C TRP A 124 15.27 8.01 -10.98
N GLU A 125 15.75 9.25 -11.19
CA GLU A 125 17.14 9.63 -10.89
C GLU A 125 17.46 9.46 -9.40
N ARG A 126 16.55 9.86 -8.51
CA ARG A 126 16.69 9.65 -7.05
C ARG A 126 16.73 8.18 -6.64
N LYS A 127 16.29 7.28 -7.52
CA LYS A 127 16.14 5.85 -7.25
C LYS A 127 17.13 4.99 -8.02
N LYS A 128 18.08 5.57 -8.75
CA LYS A 128 19.06 4.84 -9.56
C LYS A 128 19.82 3.73 -8.83
N ASP A 129 20.08 3.92 -7.52
CA ASP A 129 20.78 2.94 -6.68
C ASP A 129 19.85 1.93 -6.00
N ALA A 130 18.58 1.84 -6.43
CA ALA A 130 17.65 0.87 -5.86
C ALA A 130 18.05 -0.55 -6.26
N GLY A 131 18.02 -1.46 -5.29
CA GLY A 131 18.29 -2.89 -5.49
C GLY A 131 17.02 -3.72 -5.73
N TYR A 132 15.86 -3.19 -5.32
CA TYR A 132 14.61 -3.93 -5.25
C TYR A 132 13.43 -3.05 -5.64
N ALA A 133 12.45 -3.66 -6.31
CA ALA A 133 11.17 -3.05 -6.60
C ALA A 133 10.03 -4.02 -6.26
N THR A 134 8.96 -3.49 -5.66
CA THR A 134 7.69 -4.19 -5.48
C THR A 134 6.58 -3.34 -6.06
N LEU A 135 5.83 -3.89 -7.01
CA LEU A 135 4.72 -3.22 -7.69
C LEU A 135 3.42 -3.95 -7.34
N LEU A 136 2.43 -3.20 -6.90
CA LEU A 136 1.14 -3.68 -6.41
C LEU A 136 0.06 -3.14 -7.33
N GLU A 137 -0.51 -4.00 -8.17
CA GLU A 137 -1.67 -3.63 -8.99
C GLU A 137 -2.90 -3.50 -8.08
N ILE A 138 -3.62 -2.39 -8.23
CA ILE A 138 -4.81 -2.07 -7.44
C ILE A 138 -6.01 -2.74 -8.10
N ARG A 139 -6.76 -3.58 -7.36
CA ARG A 139 -8.02 -4.14 -7.83
C ARG A 139 -9.16 -3.15 -7.59
N GLU A 140 -9.39 -2.83 -6.33
CA GLU A 140 -10.40 -1.88 -5.89
C GLU A 140 -9.78 -0.97 -4.84
N ILE A 141 -10.15 0.32 -4.88
CA ILE A 141 -9.80 1.32 -3.88
C ILE A 141 -11.06 2.02 -3.38
N ALA A 142 -11.05 2.37 -2.10
CA ALA A 142 -12.02 3.27 -1.48
C ALA A 142 -11.29 4.47 -0.87
N ALA A 143 -11.78 5.68 -1.20
CA ALA A 143 -11.40 6.88 -0.49
C ALA A 143 -12.05 6.89 0.90
N LEU A 144 -11.36 7.46 1.88
CA LEU A 144 -11.84 7.56 3.25
C LEU A 144 -11.91 9.03 3.65
N LYS A 145 -12.90 9.37 4.47
CA LYS A 145 -12.84 10.57 5.30
C LYS A 145 -11.59 10.45 6.19
N PRO A 146 -10.80 11.53 6.37
CA PRO A 146 -9.56 11.49 7.13
C PRO A 146 -9.68 10.82 8.50
N ILE A 147 -8.89 9.76 8.73
CA ILE A 147 -8.80 9.09 10.04
C ILE A 147 -7.46 9.43 10.67
N SER A 148 -7.48 10.06 11.84
CA SER A 148 -6.28 10.39 12.60
C SER A 148 -5.62 9.10 13.11
N LEU A 149 -4.34 8.92 12.78
CA LEU A 149 -3.57 7.77 13.22
C LEU A 149 -2.16 8.21 13.64
N SER A 150 -1.86 8.06 14.93
CA SER A 150 -0.54 8.29 15.48
C SER A 150 0.29 7.03 15.40
N LEU A 151 1.39 7.08 14.65
CA LEU A 151 2.41 6.02 14.66
C LEU A 151 3.48 6.41 15.68
N TYR A 152 3.99 5.43 16.44
CA TYR A 152 5.22 5.62 17.19
C TYR A 152 6.34 6.06 16.24
N LYS A 153 7.41 6.68 16.76
CA LYS A 153 8.51 7.24 15.97
C LYS A 153 9.39 6.19 15.25
N ASN A 154 8.83 5.08 14.77
CA ASN A 154 9.51 4.17 13.88
C ASN A 154 9.54 4.78 12.46
N ARG A 155 10.72 4.80 11.84
CA ARG A 155 10.93 5.34 10.49
C ARG A 155 10.44 4.38 9.38
N GLN A 156 9.53 3.47 9.71
CA GLN A 156 9.06 2.44 8.78
C GLN A 156 8.00 3.03 7.86
N SER A 157 8.27 3.03 6.57
CA SER A 157 7.31 3.49 5.55
C SER A 157 6.24 2.44 5.20
N TRP A 158 6.37 1.24 5.74
CA TRP A 158 5.47 0.11 5.53
C TRP A 158 5.39 -0.74 6.80
N ILE A 159 4.18 -1.10 7.23
CA ILE A 159 3.93 -1.86 8.45
C ILE A 159 2.91 -2.97 8.13
N ILE A 160 3.10 -4.17 8.66
CA ILE A 160 2.07 -5.22 8.66
C ILE A 160 1.25 -5.03 9.93
N LEU A 161 -0.04 -4.74 9.79
CA LEU A 161 -0.96 -4.52 10.90
C LEU A 161 -1.64 -5.81 11.35
N ARG A 162 -2.05 -6.64 10.39
CA ARG A 162 -2.65 -7.96 10.63
C ARG A 162 -1.96 -8.99 9.75
N GLU A 163 -1.42 -10.03 10.36
CA GLU A 163 -0.91 -11.19 9.63
C GLU A 163 -2.04 -12.08 9.14
N ARG A 164 -1.79 -12.89 8.10
CA ARG A 164 -2.73 -13.96 7.74
C ARG A 164 -2.77 -14.96 8.89
N GLU A 165 -3.96 -15.35 9.34
CA GLU A 165 -4.08 -16.53 10.19
C GLU A 165 -3.41 -17.72 9.49
N LYS A 166 -2.41 -18.31 10.15
CA LYS A 166 -1.77 -19.52 9.64
C LYS A 166 -2.83 -20.61 9.62
N ARG A 167 -3.00 -21.29 8.48
CA ARG A 167 -3.68 -22.58 8.46
C ARG A 167 -2.83 -23.51 9.34
N ILE A 168 -3.39 -23.96 10.46
CA ILE A 168 -2.87 -25.06 11.27
C ILE A 168 -2.97 -26.34 10.43
#